data_AF-A0A533S3E0-F1
#
_entry.id   AF-A0A533S3E0-F1
#
_cell.length_a   1.000
_cell.length_b   1.000
_cell.length_c   1.000
_cell.angle_alpha   90.00
_cell.angle_beta   90.00
_cell.angle_gamma   90.00
#
_symmetry.space_group_name_H-M   'P 1'
#
loop_
_entity.id
_entity.type
_entity.pdbx_description
1 polymer ?
#
loop_
_entity_poly.entity_id
_entity_poly.type
_entity_poly.pdbx_seq_one_letter_code
_entity_poly.pdbx_strand_id
1 'polypeptide(L)' 'MAQYEKLAEIYDYLVAGVDYDDWLDYIEEILDRYDYRTRTVIDLACGTGNTTLPFARRGYT' A
#
# COMPACT_ATOMS: atom_id res chain seq x y z
N MET A 1 15.22 12.32 -6.65
CA MET A 1 15.35 10.85 -6.43
C MET A 1 16.60 10.49 -5.62
N ALA A 2 17.75 11.15 -5.83
CA ALA A 2 18.99 10.94 -5.06
C ALA A 2 18.87 10.90 -3.52
N GLN A 3 17.88 11.57 -2.92
CA GLN A 3 17.69 11.55 -1.46
C GLN A 3 17.17 10.22 -0.90
N TYR A 4 16.45 9.42 -1.70
CA TYR A 4 15.90 8.13 -1.25
C TYR A 4 16.76 6.93 -1.64
N GLU A 5 17.75 7.10 -2.54
CA GLU A 5 18.55 5.99 -3.07
C GLU A 5 19.25 5.17 -1.99
N LYS A 6 19.97 5.83 -1.07
CA LYS A 6 20.67 5.12 0.02
C LYS A 6 19.72 4.51 1.05
N LEU A 7 18.57 5.14 1.27
CA LEU A 7 17.58 4.63 2.22
C LEU A 7 16.86 3.41 1.64
N ALA A 8 16.59 3.40 0.33
CA ALA A 8 15.90 2.31 -0.35
C ALA A 8 16.60 0.95 -0.14
N GLU A 9 17.93 0.93 -0.03
CA GLU A 9 18.71 -0.29 0.22
C GLU A 9 18.35 -1.01 1.53
N ILE A 10 17.88 -0.28 2.54
CA ILE A 10 17.54 -0.82 3.87
C ILE A 10 16.07 -0.61 4.23
N TYR A 11 15.29 0.06 3.39
CA TYR A 11 13.95 0.52 3.74
C TYR A 11 13.02 -0.63 4.12
N ASP A 12 12.96 -1.68 3.30
CA ASP A 12 12.10 -2.84 3.55
C ASP A 12 12.47 -3.56 4.86
N TYR A 13 13.75 -3.58 5.24
CA TYR A 13 14.18 -4.11 6.53
C TYR A 13 13.64 -3.27 7.70
N LEU A 14 13.64 -1.94 7.58
CA LEU A 14 13.16 -1.04 8.63
C LEU A 14 11.65 -1.15 8.86
N VAL A 15 10.89 -1.46 7.81
CA VAL A 15 9.41 -1.55 7.86
C VAL A 15 8.89 -2.99 7.84
N ALA A 16 9.75 -3.99 7.98
CA ALA A 16 9.40 -5.41 7.85
C ALA A 16 8.29 -5.89 8.82
N GLY A 17 8.06 -5.17 9.93
CA GLY A 17 7.01 -5.48 10.90
C GLY A 17 5.66 -4.83 10.61
N VAL A 18 5.53 -4.05 9.53
CA VAL A 18 4.25 -3.41 9.16
C VAL A 18 3.32 -4.43 8.54
N ASP A 19 2.09 -4.49 9.05
CA ASP A 19 1.02 -5.29 8.47
C ASP A 19 0.26 -4.48 7.42
N TYR A 20 0.67 -4.66 6.16
CA TYR A 20 0.05 -3.96 5.03
C TYR A 20 -1.30 -4.54 4.61
N ASP A 21 -1.60 -5.79 5.00
CA ASP A 21 -2.90 -6.38 4.74
C ASP A 21 -3.96 -5.79 5.69
N ASP A 22 -3.62 -5.55 6.97
CA ASP A 22 -4.49 -4.84 7.93
C ASP A 22 -4.78 -3.39 7.49
N TRP A 23 -3.80 -2.71 6.90
CA TRP A 23 -4.03 -1.38 6.33
C TRP A 23 -5.05 -1.41 5.18
N LEU A 24 -5.01 -2.45 4.35
CA LEU A 24 -5.96 -2.62 3.27
C LEU A 24 -7.35 -2.96 3.80
N ASP A 25 -7.45 -3.79 4.84
CA ASP A 25 -8.72 -4.05 5.55
C ASP A 25 -9.33 -2.74 6.04
N TYR A 26 -8.53 -1.89 6.69
CA TYR A 26 -9.00 -0.59 7.18
C TYR A 26 -9.47 0.34 6.05
N ILE A 27 -8.80 0.32 4.89
CA ILE A 27 -9.23 1.10 3.73
C ILE A 27 -10.56 0.57 3.19
N GLU A 28 -10.72 -0.75 3.07
CA GLU A 28 -11.98 -1.38 2.65
C GLU A 28 -13.13 -1.04 3.62
N GLU A 29 -12.87 -1.02 4.94
CA GLU A 29 -13.85 -0.57 5.94
C GLU A 29 -14.29 0.89 5.73
N ILE A 30 -13.37 1.78 5.34
CA ILE A 30 -13.70 3.16 5.02
C ILE A 30 -14.58 3.21 3.77
N LEU A 31 -14.23 2.48 2.70
CA LEU A 31 -15.02 2.46 1.46
C LEU A 31 -16.43 1.93 1.72
N ASP A 32 -16.56 0.86 2.52
CA ASP A 32 -17.84 0.29 2.94
C ASP A 32 -18.69 1.27 3.75
N ARG A 33 -18.07 2.00 4.69
CA ARG A 33 -18.75 3.01 5.51
C ARG A 33 -19.44 4.09 4.67
N TYR A 34 -18.87 4.44 3.52
CA TYR A 34 -19.41 5.44 2.61
C TYR A 34 -20.17 4.84 1.41
N ASP A 35 -20.43 3.53 1.42
CA ASP A 35 -21.02 2.77 0.31
C ASP A 35 -20.35 3.05 -1.05
N TYR A 36 -19.02 3.21 -1.02
CA TYR A 36 -18.24 3.52 -2.21
C TYR A 36 -17.64 2.24 -2.80
N ARG A 37 -18.04 1.93 -4.04
CA ARG A 37 -17.57 0.73 -4.75
C ARG A 37 -16.60 1.14 -5.86
N THR A 38 -15.32 0.88 -5.65
CA THR A 38 -14.29 1.00 -6.68
C THR A 38 -13.40 -0.24 -6.71
N ARG A 39 -12.82 -0.52 -7.87
CA ARG A 39 -11.69 -1.44 -8.01
C ARG A 39 -10.45 -0.75 -8.60
N THR A 40 -10.59 0.51 -9.01
CA THR A 40 -9.48 1.27 -9.57
C THR A 40 -8.91 2.19 -8.51
N VAL A 41 -7.61 2.07 -8.24
CA VAL A 41 -6.90 2.84 -7.21
C VAL A 41 -5.55 3.31 -7.73
N ILE A 42 -5.05 4.40 -7.15
CA ILE A 42 -3.68 4.87 -7.41
C ILE A 42 -2.93 4.97 -6.08
N ASP A 43 -1.82 4.25 -5.97
CA ASP A 43 -0.91 4.32 -4.84
C ASP A 43 0.17 5.36 -5.11
N LEU A 44 0.03 6.54 -4.49
CA LEU A 44 0.97 7.64 -4.66
C LEU A 44 2.15 7.46 -3.71
N ALA A 45 3.37 7.58 -4.26
CA ALA A 45 4.62 7.33 -3.55
C ALA A 45 4.77 5.88 -3.05
N CYS A 46 4.30 4.91 -3.86
CA CYS A 46 4.30 3.47 -3.54
C CYS A 46 5.65 2.85 -3.20
N GLY A 47 6.77 3.50 -3.51
CA GLY A 47 8.12 3.03 -3.13
C GLY A 47 8.41 1.63 -3.65
N THR A 48 8.70 0.69 -2.74
CA THR A 48 8.97 -0.73 -3.04
C THR A 48 7.69 -1.54 -3.32
N GLY A 49 6.52 -0.92 -3.23
CA GLY A 49 5.23 -1.52 -3.57
C GLY A 49 4.61 -2.35 -2.44
N ASN A 50 5.15 -2.31 -1.21
CA ASN A 50 4.61 -3.07 -0.08
C ASN A 50 3.14 -2.72 0.22
N THR A 51 2.70 -1.49 -0.05
CA THR A 51 1.30 -1.06 0.02
C THR A 51 0.52 -1.45 -1.25
N THR A 52 1.10 -1.30 -2.43
CA THR A 52 0.43 -1.56 -3.72
C THR A 52 0.16 -3.05 -3.98
N LEU A 53 1.09 -3.93 -3.61
CA LEU A 53 0.99 -5.37 -3.88
C LEU A 53 -0.22 -6.03 -3.20
N PRO A 54 -0.54 -5.73 -1.92
CA PRO A 54 -1.81 -6.13 -1.30
C PRO A 54 -3.04 -5.76 -2.13
N PHE A 55 -3.14 -4.50 -2.59
CA PHE A 55 -4.27 -4.07 -3.44
C PHE A 55 -4.38 -4.93 -4.70
N ALA A 56 -3.26 -5.12 -5.42
CA ALA A 56 -3.25 -5.93 -6.64
C ALA A 56 -3.67 -7.39 -6.37
N ARG A 57 -3.23 -7.99 -5.25
CA ARG A 57 -3.63 -9.36 -4.86
C ARG A 57 -5.13 -9.49 -4.57
N ARG A 58 -5.78 -8.43 -4.09
CA ARG A 58 -7.24 -8.38 -3.84
C ARG A 58 -8.06 -8.02 -5.09
N GLY A 59 -7.42 -7.86 -6.25
CA GLY A 59 -8.09 -7.62 -7.52
C GLY A 59 -8.39 -6.16 -7.81
N TYR A 60 -7.72 -5.24 -7.10
CA TYR A 60 -7.68 -3.84 -7.48
C TYR A 60 -6.74 -3.62 -8.67
N THR A 61 -7.05 -2.61 -9.47
CA THR A 61 -6.33 -2.21 -10.69
C THR A 61 -5.83 -0.79 -10.60
#